data_AF-A0A7J7NSQ9-F1
#
_entry.id   AF-A0A7J7NSQ9-F1
#
_cell.length_a   1.000
_cell.length_b   1.000
_cell.length_c   1.000
_cell.angle_alpha   90.00
_cell.angle_beta   90.00
_cell.angle_gamma   90.00
#
_symmetry.space_group_name_H-M   'P 1'
#
loop_
_entity.id
_entity.type
_entity.pdbx_description
1 polymer ?
#
loop_
_entity_poly.entity_id
_entity_poly.type
_entity_poly.pdbx_seq_one_letter_code
_entity_poly.pdbx_strand_id
1 'polypeptide(L)'
;MQLLLHQITAKHGRPVTVLIYIFLRLIKRSVSSTLVLLIECLEKRFVRGMVAALTNESATSKSVYFAHCTSEMIFITHLLAEEPEKLAGPLLADTYVTLLKGRNAWYGQMLAKGELSLDMGDSIKGKGMIQGVSAVGAFYNLLSQSSLSILHPDENKPVAPAELCPILKTLYKILISRELPSEAILQALRDETMNDPRDRIEMAQSHVFYRPSLLGQP
;
A
#
# COMPACT_ATOMS: atom_id res chain seq x y z
N MET A 1 11.84 -14.23 9.00
CA MET A 1 12.18 -12.97 9.73
C MET A 1 13.66 -12.57 9.66
N GLN A 2 14.62 -13.43 10.02
CA GLN A 2 16.06 -13.08 9.97
C GLN A 2 16.57 -12.73 8.56
N LEU A 3 16.13 -13.46 7.54
CA LEU A 3 16.50 -13.20 6.14
C LEU A 3 15.99 -11.83 5.64
N LEU A 4 14.74 -11.49 5.97
CA LEU A 4 14.10 -10.22 5.63
C LEU A 4 14.80 -9.04 6.33
N LEU A 5 15.09 -9.19 7.62
CA LEU A 5 15.87 -8.22 8.39
C LEU A 5 17.27 -8.03 7.79
N HIS A 6 17.92 -9.11 7.34
CA HIS A 6 19.24 -9.05 6.72
C HIS A 6 19.23 -8.30 5.38
N GLN A 7 18.22 -8.55 4.53
CA GLN A 7 18.06 -7.82 3.27
C GLN A 7 17.72 -6.34 3.48
N ILE A 8 16.88 -6.03 4.48
CA ILE A 8 16.55 -4.65 4.86
C ILE A 8 17.78 -3.94 5.44
N THR A 9 18.60 -4.64 6.23
CA THR A 9 19.86 -4.09 6.79
C THR A 9 20.86 -3.76 5.70
N ALA A 10 21.00 -4.66 4.72
CA ALA A 10 21.92 -4.48 3.60
C ALA A 10 21.52 -3.28 2.72
N LYS A 11 20.21 -2.99 2.61
CA LYS A 11 19.67 -1.97 1.70
C LYS A 11 19.41 -0.60 2.35
N HIS A 12 19.05 -0.56 3.64
CA HIS A 12 18.58 0.65 4.33
C HIS A 12 19.37 1.00 5.60
N GLY A 13 20.40 0.22 5.94
CA GLY A 13 21.31 0.51 7.04
C GLY A 13 20.79 0.09 8.43
N ARG A 14 21.73 0.05 9.38
CA ARG A 14 21.48 -0.38 10.77
C ARG A 14 20.41 0.43 11.52
N PRO A 15 20.23 1.76 11.33
CA PRO A 15 19.20 2.52 12.06
C PRO A 15 17.78 2.09 11.70
N VAL A 16 17.50 1.87 10.40
CA VAL A 16 16.20 1.41 9.90
C VAL A 16 15.92 -0.02 10.34
N THR A 17 16.96 -0.85 10.36
CA THR A 17 16.89 -2.23 10.86
C THR A 17 16.63 -2.28 12.36
N VAL A 18 17.28 -1.42 13.16
CA VAL A 18 17.08 -1.35 14.61
C VAL A 18 15.70 -0.80 14.93
N LEU A 19 15.17 0.14 14.15
CA LEU A 19 13.79 0.58 14.27
C LEU A 19 12.84 -0.57 13.97
N ILE A 20 12.98 -1.23 12.82
CA ILE A 20 12.17 -2.39 12.43
C ILE A 20 12.32 -3.53 13.43
N TYR A 21 13.51 -3.77 13.99
CA TYR A 21 13.78 -4.84 14.95
C TYR A 21 13.26 -4.55 16.36
N ILE A 22 13.48 -3.34 16.91
CA ILE A 22 12.92 -2.91 18.20
C ILE A 22 11.39 -2.87 18.10
N PHE A 23 10.87 -2.43 16.95
CA PHE A 23 9.46 -2.44 16.63
C PHE A 23 8.93 -3.89 16.56
N LEU A 24 9.52 -4.77 15.75
CA LEU A 24 9.19 -6.22 15.70
C LEU A 24 9.33 -6.94 17.07
N ARG A 25 10.21 -6.47 17.97
CA ARG A 25 10.45 -7.05 19.30
C ARG A 25 9.44 -6.54 20.35
N LEU A 26 8.97 -5.30 20.24
CA LEU A 26 7.82 -4.79 21.00
C LEU A 26 6.49 -5.40 20.52
N ILE A 27 6.47 -5.91 19.28
CA ILE A 27 5.29 -6.47 18.58
C ILE A 27 5.03 -7.95 18.89
N LYS A 28 5.99 -8.68 19.47
CA LYS A 28 5.82 -10.11 19.83
C LYS A 28 4.72 -10.41 20.87
N ARG A 29 4.03 -9.40 21.40
CA ARG A 29 2.97 -9.53 22.43
C ARG A 29 1.55 -9.31 21.93
N SER A 30 1.33 -8.92 20.67
CA SER A 30 -0.03 -8.76 20.11
C SER A 30 0.01 -9.01 18.61
N VAL A 31 -0.84 -9.92 18.13
CA VAL A 31 -0.93 -10.39 16.74
C VAL A 31 -1.35 -9.29 15.74
N SER A 32 -1.47 -8.02 16.16
CA SER A 32 -2.13 -6.96 15.36
C SER A 32 -1.19 -5.91 14.75
N SER A 33 0.06 -5.74 15.20
CA SER A 33 0.80 -4.50 14.88
C SER A 33 1.50 -4.45 13.52
N THR A 34 1.94 -5.59 12.98
CA THR A 34 2.53 -5.64 11.62
C THR A 34 1.47 -5.35 10.57
N LEU A 35 0.23 -5.80 10.79
CA LEU A 35 -0.89 -5.53 9.89
C LEU A 35 -1.41 -4.09 10.05
N VAL A 36 -1.47 -3.56 11.28
CA VAL A 36 -1.83 -2.14 11.50
C VAL A 36 -0.84 -1.20 10.79
N LEU A 37 0.48 -1.45 10.83
CA LEU A 37 1.43 -0.68 10.02
C LEU A 37 1.34 -0.95 8.52
N LEU A 38 0.98 -2.19 8.15
CA LEU A 38 0.69 -2.59 6.77
C LEU A 38 -0.38 -1.68 6.19
N ILE A 39 -1.42 -1.42 6.97
CA ILE A 39 -2.58 -0.65 6.54
C ILE A 39 -2.34 0.86 6.70
N GLU A 40 -1.71 1.36 7.76
CA GLU A 40 -1.29 2.77 7.85
C GLU A 40 -0.36 3.21 6.69
N CYS A 41 0.37 2.25 6.11
CA CYS A 41 1.20 2.49 4.93
C CYS A 41 0.49 2.26 3.59
N LEU A 42 -0.47 1.31 3.54
CA LEU A 42 -1.33 1.07 2.37
C LEU A 42 -2.49 2.07 2.27
N GLU A 43 -2.70 2.91 3.28
CA GLU A 43 -3.45 4.13 3.11
C GLU A 43 -2.72 4.96 2.05
N LYS A 44 -3.24 4.86 0.84
CA LYS A 44 -2.88 5.58 -0.39
C LYS A 44 -3.15 7.08 -0.25
N ARG A 45 -2.69 7.66 0.85
CA ARG A 45 -2.67 9.07 1.20
C ARG A 45 -1.97 9.84 0.08
N PHE A 46 -0.91 9.30 -0.51
CA PHE A 46 -0.28 9.87 -1.71
C PHE A 46 -1.28 10.04 -2.85
N VAL A 47 -2.05 8.99 -3.17
CA VAL A 47 -3.07 9.00 -4.22
C VAL A 47 -4.13 10.05 -3.93
N ARG A 48 -4.59 10.16 -2.68
CA ARG A 48 -5.50 11.26 -2.31
C ARG A 48 -4.88 12.61 -2.63
N GLY A 49 -3.65 12.87 -2.17
CA GLY A 49 -2.98 14.15 -2.40
C GLY A 49 -2.83 14.47 -3.88
N MET A 50 -2.42 13.48 -4.66
CA MET A 50 -2.29 13.58 -6.12
C MET A 50 -3.65 13.82 -6.78
N VAL A 51 -4.67 13.00 -6.50
CA VAL A 51 -6.03 13.15 -7.05
C VAL A 51 -6.62 14.50 -6.67
N ALA A 52 -6.49 14.92 -5.42
CA ALA A 52 -6.98 16.20 -4.93
C ALA A 52 -6.36 17.38 -5.71
N ALA A 53 -5.04 17.37 -5.91
CA ALA A 53 -4.34 18.37 -6.71
C ALA A 53 -4.74 18.33 -8.20
N LEU A 54 -4.69 17.15 -8.82
CA LEU A 54 -4.86 16.98 -10.26
C LEU A 54 -6.31 17.14 -10.73
N THR A 55 -7.28 16.94 -9.83
CA THR A 55 -8.71 17.02 -10.17
C THR A 55 -9.41 18.22 -9.53
N ASN A 56 -8.64 19.16 -8.99
CA ASN A 56 -9.15 20.34 -8.28
C ASN A 56 -10.20 19.96 -7.22
N GLU A 57 -9.82 19.02 -6.35
CA GLU A 57 -10.64 18.55 -5.24
C GLU A 57 -11.99 17.90 -5.65
N SER A 58 -12.12 17.40 -6.89
CA SER A 58 -13.32 16.72 -7.41
C SER A 58 -13.84 15.62 -6.48
N ALA A 59 -15.08 15.78 -6.01
CA ALA A 59 -15.74 14.78 -5.16
C ALA A 59 -15.87 13.42 -5.87
N THR A 60 -16.24 13.40 -7.15
CA THR A 60 -16.37 12.17 -7.94
C THR A 60 -15.04 11.41 -8.03
N SER A 61 -13.96 12.11 -8.37
CA SER A 61 -12.62 11.50 -8.47
C SER A 61 -12.16 10.98 -7.11
N LYS A 62 -12.55 11.67 -6.02
CA LYS A 62 -12.27 11.22 -4.66
C LYS A 62 -12.99 9.93 -4.29
N SER A 63 -14.26 9.81 -4.65
CA SER A 63 -15.04 8.60 -4.44
C SER A 63 -14.48 7.41 -5.22
N VAL A 64 -14.08 7.63 -6.48
CA VAL A 64 -13.48 6.58 -7.32
C VAL A 64 -12.19 6.06 -6.70
N TYR A 65 -11.25 6.94 -6.32
CA TYR A 65 -10.03 6.44 -5.65
C TYR A 65 -10.37 5.74 -4.34
N PHE A 66 -11.32 6.25 -3.56
CA PHE A 66 -11.65 5.63 -2.28
C PHE A 66 -12.10 4.18 -2.46
N ALA A 67 -12.91 3.89 -3.47
CA ALA A 67 -13.33 2.54 -3.81
C ALA A 67 -12.15 1.62 -4.21
N HIS A 68 -11.28 2.08 -5.12
CA HIS A 68 -10.10 1.31 -5.55
C HIS A 68 -9.07 1.11 -4.41
N CYS A 69 -8.85 2.15 -3.59
CA CYS A 69 -7.96 2.08 -2.45
C CYS A 69 -8.46 1.08 -1.42
N THR A 70 -9.74 1.16 -1.08
CA THR A 70 -10.39 0.32 -0.09
C THR A 70 -10.41 -1.14 -0.50
N SER A 71 -10.78 -1.44 -1.75
CA SER A 71 -10.81 -2.82 -2.23
C SER A 71 -9.43 -3.48 -2.23
N GLU A 72 -8.37 -2.78 -2.62
CA GLU A 72 -6.99 -3.32 -2.52
C GLU A 72 -6.56 -3.53 -1.06
N MET A 73 -6.92 -2.61 -0.16
CA MET A 73 -6.67 -2.77 1.26
C MET A 73 -7.35 -4.04 1.79
N ILE A 74 -8.64 -4.21 1.52
CA ILE A 74 -9.42 -5.40 1.92
C ILE A 74 -8.75 -6.67 1.37
N PHE A 75 -8.40 -6.69 0.09
CA PHE A 75 -7.75 -7.83 -0.54
C PHE A 75 -6.41 -8.19 0.11
N ILE A 76 -5.54 -7.20 0.32
CA ILE A 76 -4.24 -7.41 0.96
C ILE A 76 -4.42 -7.85 2.42
N THR A 77 -5.40 -7.31 3.14
CA THR A 77 -5.74 -7.73 4.51
C THR A 77 -6.15 -9.21 4.54
N HIS A 78 -7.01 -9.66 3.63
CA HIS A 78 -7.41 -11.07 3.55
C HIS A 78 -6.24 -12.00 3.23
N LEU A 79 -5.27 -11.52 2.43
CA LEU A 79 -4.06 -12.28 2.10
C LEU A 79 -3.11 -12.47 3.29
N LEU A 80 -3.00 -11.46 4.15
CA LEU A 80 -1.93 -11.38 5.15
C LEU A 80 -2.40 -11.52 6.59
N ALA A 81 -3.71 -11.48 6.85
CA ALA A 81 -4.29 -11.60 8.18
C ALA A 81 -4.91 -12.98 8.43
N GLU A 82 -4.71 -13.51 9.62
CA GLU A 82 -5.37 -14.73 10.09
C GLU A 82 -6.88 -14.50 10.30
N GLU A 83 -7.24 -13.33 10.84
CA GLU A 83 -8.62 -12.93 11.13
C GLU A 83 -8.93 -11.57 10.48
N PRO A 84 -9.05 -11.52 9.13
CA PRO A 84 -9.20 -10.26 8.39
C PRO A 84 -10.44 -9.46 8.81
N GLU A 85 -11.52 -10.13 9.20
CA GLU A 85 -12.78 -9.51 9.65
C GLU A 85 -12.62 -8.66 10.92
N LYS A 86 -11.68 -9.02 11.81
CA LYS A 86 -11.39 -8.22 13.02
C LYS A 86 -10.69 -6.90 12.69
N LEU A 87 -10.17 -6.77 11.48
CA LEU A 87 -9.37 -5.62 11.05
C LEU A 87 -10.16 -4.76 10.06
N ALA A 88 -10.98 -5.34 9.18
CA ALA A 88 -11.72 -4.59 8.16
C ALA A 88 -12.48 -3.36 8.70
N GLY A 89 -13.26 -3.51 9.78
CA GLY A 89 -14.02 -2.41 10.39
C GLY A 89 -13.14 -1.26 10.94
N PRO A 90 -12.21 -1.54 11.87
CA PRO A 90 -11.27 -0.53 12.37
C PRO A 90 -10.44 0.15 11.27
N LEU A 91 -10.04 -0.58 10.23
CA LEU A 91 -9.25 -0.04 9.13
C LEU A 91 -10.03 0.91 8.22
N LEU A 92 -11.29 0.58 7.94
CA LEU A 92 -12.19 1.49 7.22
C LEU A 92 -12.42 2.77 8.02
N ALA A 93 -12.60 2.65 9.34
CA ALA A 93 -12.78 3.80 10.22
C ALA A 93 -11.53 4.69 10.27
N ASP A 94 -10.33 4.11 10.43
CA ASP A 94 -9.08 4.86 10.42
C ASP A 94 -8.86 5.54 9.06
N THR A 95 -9.02 4.80 7.95
CA THR A 95 -8.95 5.35 6.59
C THR A 95 -9.89 6.55 6.43
N TYR A 96 -11.11 6.47 6.99
CA TYR A 96 -12.08 7.56 6.94
C TYR A 96 -11.70 8.79 7.79
N VAL A 97 -11.08 8.58 8.95
CA VAL A 97 -10.63 9.66 9.85
C VAL A 97 -9.36 10.33 9.31
N THR A 98 -8.43 9.55 8.76
CA THR A 98 -7.11 10.00 8.27
C THR A 98 -7.14 10.46 6.81
N LEU A 99 -8.24 10.16 6.10
CA LEU A 99 -8.64 10.72 4.80
C LEU A 99 -8.52 12.24 4.75
N LEU A 100 -8.44 12.94 5.89
CA LEU A 100 -8.42 14.39 5.93
C LEU A 100 -7.01 15.00 6.01
N LYS A 101 -6.01 14.41 6.69
CA LYS A 101 -4.72 15.09 6.96
C LYS A 101 -3.56 14.09 7.22
N GLY A 102 -2.42 14.27 6.56
CA GLY A 102 -1.23 13.46 6.83
C GLY A 102 -0.02 13.77 5.95
N ARG A 103 1.19 13.41 6.40
CA ARG A 103 2.46 13.69 5.69
C ARG A 103 2.51 13.07 4.28
N ASN A 104 2.02 11.84 4.12
CA ASN A 104 1.95 11.16 2.82
C ASN A 104 0.98 11.86 1.84
N ALA A 105 -0.16 12.36 2.33
CA ALA A 105 -1.14 13.08 1.49
C ALA A 105 -0.62 14.45 1.09
N TRP A 106 -0.02 15.17 2.03
CA TRP A 106 0.69 16.40 1.71
C TRP A 106 1.78 16.16 0.66
N TYR A 107 2.62 15.13 0.83
CA TYR A 107 3.69 14.82 -0.13
C TYR A 107 3.14 14.52 -1.53
N GLY A 108 2.11 13.67 -1.65
CA GLY A 108 1.47 13.39 -2.93
C GLY A 108 0.87 14.64 -3.59
N GLN A 109 0.30 15.55 -2.79
CA GLN A 109 -0.22 16.82 -3.29
C GLN A 109 0.89 17.73 -3.82
N MET A 110 2.00 17.86 -3.10
CA MET A 110 3.12 18.69 -3.54
C MET A 110 3.80 18.13 -4.80
N LEU A 111 3.92 16.80 -4.90
CA LEU A 111 4.42 16.16 -6.13
C LEU A 111 3.51 16.48 -7.33
N ALA A 112 2.20 16.31 -7.18
CA ALA A 112 1.24 16.56 -8.25
C ALA A 112 1.13 18.03 -8.67
N LYS A 113 1.46 18.97 -7.78
CA LYS A 113 1.55 20.39 -8.10
C LYS A 113 2.89 20.80 -8.71
N GLY A 114 3.88 19.90 -8.76
CA GLY A 114 5.25 20.21 -9.14
C GLY A 114 6.01 21.04 -8.09
N GLU A 115 5.48 21.19 -6.87
CA GLU A 115 6.13 21.92 -5.76
C GLU A 115 7.24 21.08 -5.08
N LEU A 116 7.20 19.75 -5.23
CA LEU A 116 8.29 18.83 -4.87
C LEU A 116 8.67 17.97 -6.06
N SER A 117 9.93 17.52 -6.09
CA SER A 117 10.39 16.47 -6.98
C SER A 117 10.84 15.24 -6.19
N LEU A 118 10.80 14.07 -6.83
CA LEU A 118 11.26 12.82 -6.23
C LEU A 118 12.78 12.81 -5.96
N ASP A 119 13.54 13.69 -6.62
CA ASP A 119 14.99 13.85 -6.38
C ASP A 119 15.32 14.49 -5.04
N MET A 120 14.35 15.18 -4.43
CA MET A 120 14.47 15.71 -3.07
C MET A 120 14.43 14.61 -2.00
N GLY A 121 14.15 13.36 -2.39
CA GLY A 121 14.05 12.22 -1.49
C GLY A 121 12.76 12.21 -0.66
N ASP A 122 12.71 11.28 0.30
CA ASP A 122 11.56 11.06 1.18
C ASP A 122 11.73 11.72 2.57
N SER A 123 12.81 12.46 2.79
CA SER A 123 13.08 13.18 4.05
C SER A 123 13.08 14.67 3.81
N ILE A 124 11.93 15.31 4.08
CA ILE A 124 11.70 16.70 3.71
C ILE A 124 11.97 17.63 4.90
N LYS A 125 12.80 18.65 4.68
CA LYS A 125 13.13 19.67 5.70
C LYS A 125 11.85 20.29 6.26
N GLY A 126 11.69 20.28 7.58
CA GLY A 126 10.50 20.80 8.27
C GLY A 126 9.26 19.90 8.24
N LYS A 127 9.30 18.75 7.55
CA LYS A 127 8.22 17.74 7.55
C LYS A 127 8.67 16.36 8.07
N GLY A 128 9.98 16.09 8.01
CA GLY A 128 10.57 14.81 8.41
C GLY A 128 10.44 13.73 7.34
N MET A 129 10.68 12.49 7.74
CA MET A 129 10.62 11.32 6.86
C MET A 129 9.17 10.99 6.48
N ILE A 130 8.93 10.80 5.18
CA ILE A 130 7.68 10.38 4.56
C ILE A 130 7.69 8.84 4.48
N GLN A 131 7.41 8.21 5.61
CA GLN A 131 7.53 6.75 5.79
C GLN A 131 6.71 5.94 4.77
N GLY A 132 5.63 6.51 4.23
CA GLY A 132 4.82 5.85 3.21
C GLY A 132 5.58 5.53 1.92
N VAL A 133 6.62 6.28 1.57
CA VAL A 133 7.41 6.00 0.35
C VAL A 133 8.11 4.65 0.48
N SER A 134 8.86 4.45 1.55
CA SER A 134 9.54 3.17 1.83
C SER A 134 8.56 1.99 1.91
N ALA A 135 7.36 2.23 2.43
CA ALA A 135 6.36 1.18 2.57
C ALA A 135 5.72 0.76 1.24
N VAL A 136 5.45 1.69 0.31
CA VAL A 136 5.02 1.35 -1.06
C VAL A 136 6.02 0.38 -1.71
N GLY A 137 7.33 0.67 -1.58
CA GLY A 137 8.38 -0.20 -2.09
C GLY A 137 8.38 -1.59 -1.42
N ALA A 138 8.26 -1.64 -0.09
CA ALA A 138 8.22 -2.90 0.64
C ALA A 138 7.00 -3.76 0.26
N PHE A 139 5.82 -3.15 0.15
CA PHE A 139 4.58 -3.87 -0.17
C PHE A 139 4.53 -4.39 -1.58
N TYR A 140 4.89 -3.55 -2.55
CA TYR A 140 4.93 -3.99 -3.93
C TYR A 140 5.90 -5.17 -4.09
N ASN A 141 7.09 -5.08 -3.50
CA ASN A 141 8.07 -6.16 -3.57
C ASN A 141 7.58 -7.44 -2.88
N LEU A 142 6.93 -7.33 -1.71
CA LEU A 142 6.31 -8.46 -1.02
C LEU A 142 5.27 -9.11 -1.93
N LEU A 143 4.25 -8.35 -2.35
CA LEU A 143 3.12 -8.81 -3.16
C LEU A 143 3.50 -9.27 -4.58
N SER A 144 4.72 -8.99 -5.03
CA SER A 144 5.25 -9.44 -6.32
C SER A 144 5.99 -10.79 -6.24
N GLN A 145 6.19 -11.35 -5.05
CA GLN A 145 6.89 -12.62 -4.91
C GLN A 145 6.06 -13.78 -5.50
N SER A 146 6.70 -14.64 -6.30
CA SER A 146 6.03 -15.77 -6.96
C SER A 146 5.45 -16.79 -5.97
N SER A 147 6.01 -16.91 -4.78
CA SER A 147 5.48 -17.71 -3.67
C SER A 147 4.09 -17.24 -3.21
N LEU A 148 3.71 -16.00 -3.54
CA LEU A 148 2.41 -15.42 -3.22
C LEU A 148 1.39 -15.61 -4.31
N SER A 149 1.74 -16.28 -5.42
CA SER A 149 0.83 -16.37 -6.56
C SER A 149 -0.52 -16.94 -6.14
N ILE A 150 -1.58 -16.27 -6.58
CA ILE A 150 -2.97 -16.72 -6.44
C ILE A 150 -3.55 -16.97 -7.82
N LEU A 151 -4.61 -17.77 -7.91
CA LEU A 151 -5.31 -17.96 -9.17
C LEU A 151 -6.08 -16.69 -9.53
N HIS A 152 -5.85 -16.16 -10.73
CA HIS A 152 -6.64 -15.06 -11.27
C HIS A 152 -8.08 -15.54 -11.47
N PRO A 153 -9.10 -14.78 -11.02
CA PRO A 153 -10.50 -15.18 -11.10
C PRO A 153 -10.95 -15.46 -12.55
N ASP A 154 -10.58 -14.60 -13.49
CA ASP A 154 -11.01 -14.74 -14.89
C ASP A 154 -10.08 -15.62 -15.75
N GLU A 155 -8.76 -15.52 -15.56
CA GLU A 155 -7.80 -16.22 -16.41
C GLU A 155 -7.45 -17.63 -15.90
N ASN A 156 -7.84 -17.97 -14.67
CA ASN A 156 -7.48 -19.22 -13.98
C ASN A 156 -5.97 -19.56 -14.04
N LYS A 157 -5.13 -18.52 -14.09
CA LYS A 157 -3.67 -18.60 -14.12
C LYS A 157 -3.08 -18.06 -12.82
N PRO A 158 -1.94 -18.58 -12.35
CA PRO A 158 -1.22 -17.99 -11.23
C PRO A 158 -0.74 -16.58 -11.56
N VAL A 159 -1.12 -15.60 -10.74
CA VAL A 159 -0.69 -14.21 -10.83
C VAL A 159 -0.18 -13.72 -9.48
N ALA A 160 0.79 -12.81 -9.50
CA ALA A 160 1.24 -12.16 -8.28
C ALA A 160 0.13 -11.24 -7.73
N PRO A 161 -0.12 -11.21 -6.41
CA PRO A 161 -1.11 -10.31 -5.82
C PRO A 161 -0.93 -8.83 -6.17
N ALA A 162 0.31 -8.39 -6.44
CA ALA A 162 0.58 -7.03 -6.91
C ALA A 162 -0.09 -6.69 -8.25
N GLU A 163 -0.32 -7.68 -9.12
CA GLU A 163 -1.03 -7.49 -10.40
C GLU A 163 -2.51 -7.18 -10.20
N LEU A 164 -3.08 -7.64 -9.09
CA LEU A 164 -4.46 -7.37 -8.69
C LEU A 164 -4.58 -6.09 -7.86
N CYS A 165 -3.45 -5.41 -7.60
CA CYS A 165 -3.34 -4.17 -6.83
C CYS A 165 -2.80 -3.01 -7.69
N PRO A 166 -3.56 -2.57 -8.70
CA PRO A 166 -3.06 -1.63 -9.70
C PRO A 166 -2.71 -0.23 -9.17
N ILE A 167 -3.38 0.25 -8.13
CA ILE A 167 -3.04 1.54 -7.53
C ILE A 167 -1.72 1.42 -6.77
N LEU A 168 -1.48 0.33 -6.04
CA LEU A 168 -0.18 0.07 -5.44
C LEU A 168 0.92 -0.04 -6.51
N LYS A 169 0.64 -0.75 -7.61
CA LYS A 169 1.56 -0.88 -8.76
C LYS A 169 1.89 0.47 -9.38
N THR A 170 0.89 1.31 -9.59
CA THR A 170 1.07 2.67 -10.14
C THR A 170 1.86 3.55 -9.17
N LEU A 171 1.56 3.49 -7.86
CA LEU A 171 2.35 4.20 -6.85
C LEU A 171 3.80 3.74 -6.81
N TYR A 172 4.07 2.45 -6.95
CA TYR A 172 5.44 1.93 -7.04
C TYR A 172 6.15 2.53 -8.26
N LYS A 173 5.48 2.55 -9.41
CA LYS A 173 6.03 3.12 -10.64
C LYS A 173 6.28 4.62 -10.55
N ILE A 174 5.47 5.35 -9.80
CA ILE A 174 5.68 6.78 -9.56
C ILE A 174 6.79 7.01 -8.54
N LEU A 175 6.67 6.45 -7.34
CA LEU A 175 7.48 6.81 -6.18
C LEU A 175 8.82 6.07 -6.10
N ILE A 176 8.90 4.84 -6.63
CA ILE A 176 10.05 3.94 -6.44
C ILE A 176 10.82 3.76 -7.73
N SER A 177 10.20 3.23 -8.79
CA SER A 177 10.91 3.03 -10.06
C SER A 177 10.96 4.28 -10.95
N ARG A 178 10.15 5.30 -10.63
CA ARG A 178 10.12 6.62 -11.30
C ARG A 178 9.84 6.53 -12.80
N GLU A 179 9.13 5.50 -13.22
CA GLU A 179 8.74 5.24 -14.62
C GLU A 179 7.54 6.09 -15.07
N LEU A 180 6.71 6.53 -14.12
CA LEU A 180 5.46 7.23 -14.40
C LEU A 180 5.38 8.58 -13.66
N PRO A 181 4.80 9.62 -14.29
CA PRO A 181 4.51 10.87 -13.62
C PRO A 181 3.30 10.73 -12.67
N SER A 182 3.10 11.69 -11.76
CA SER A 182 1.98 11.70 -10.80
C SER A 182 0.60 11.55 -11.46
N GLU A 183 0.46 12.08 -12.66
CA GLU A 183 -0.74 12.11 -13.50
C GLU A 183 -1.21 10.71 -13.88
N ALA A 184 -0.28 9.74 -13.94
CA ALA A 184 -0.59 8.34 -14.22
C ALA A 184 -1.57 7.75 -13.20
N ILE A 185 -1.68 8.34 -11.99
CA ILE A 185 -2.66 7.89 -11.01
C ILE A 185 -4.10 8.09 -11.48
N LEU A 186 -4.37 9.14 -12.28
CA LEU A 186 -5.70 9.35 -12.84
C LEU A 186 -6.01 8.38 -13.97
N GLN A 187 -4.98 7.95 -14.72
CA GLN A 187 -5.15 6.91 -15.73
C GLN A 187 -5.47 5.58 -15.06
N ALA A 188 -4.74 5.20 -14.02
CA ALA A 188 -5.04 4.01 -13.24
C ALA A 188 -6.47 4.02 -12.69
N LEU A 189 -6.99 5.15 -12.22
CA LEU A 189 -8.37 5.26 -11.72
C LEU A 189 -9.45 5.22 -12.81
N ARG A 190 -9.08 5.41 -14.08
CA ARG A 190 -10.01 5.44 -15.22
C ARG A 190 -9.92 4.19 -16.09
N ASP A 191 -8.95 3.33 -15.81
CA ASP A 191 -8.69 2.16 -16.63
C ASP A 191 -9.81 1.11 -16.40
N GLU A 192 -10.68 1.00 -17.40
CA GLU A 192 -11.82 0.09 -17.43
C GLU A 192 -11.40 -1.39 -17.52
N THR A 193 -10.13 -1.66 -17.83
CA THR A 193 -9.58 -3.03 -17.86
C THR A 193 -9.11 -3.51 -16.49
N MET A 194 -9.14 -2.64 -15.48
CA MET A 194 -8.78 -3.01 -14.13
C MET A 194 -9.94 -3.70 -13.42
N ASN A 195 -9.63 -4.73 -12.63
CA ASN A 195 -10.63 -5.44 -11.82
C ASN A 195 -11.46 -4.45 -11.00
N ASP A 196 -12.78 -4.53 -11.19
CA ASP A 196 -13.75 -3.73 -10.46
C ASP A 196 -13.47 -3.88 -8.97
N PRO A 197 -13.49 -2.78 -8.18
CA PRO A 197 -13.36 -2.85 -6.73
C PRO A 197 -14.24 -3.92 -6.09
N ARG A 198 -15.45 -4.17 -6.63
CA ARG A 198 -16.36 -5.23 -6.20
C ARG A 198 -15.75 -6.61 -6.42
N ASP A 199 -15.30 -6.92 -7.62
CA ASP A 199 -14.74 -8.25 -7.95
C ASP A 199 -13.54 -8.56 -7.05
N ARG A 200 -12.72 -7.54 -6.76
CA ARG A 200 -11.60 -7.66 -5.82
C ARG A 200 -12.05 -7.99 -4.38
N ILE A 201 -13.15 -7.40 -3.92
CA ILE A 201 -13.73 -7.68 -2.60
C ILE A 201 -14.38 -9.06 -2.58
N GLU A 202 -15.16 -9.41 -3.60
CA GLU A 202 -15.81 -10.72 -3.73
C GLU A 202 -14.77 -11.84 -3.77
N MET A 203 -13.67 -11.64 -4.51
CA MET A 203 -12.52 -12.52 -4.48
C MET A 203 -12.02 -12.66 -3.03
N ALA A 204 -11.70 -11.55 -2.36
CA ALA A 204 -11.19 -11.53 -0.99
C ALA A 204 -12.07 -12.29 0.01
N GLN A 205 -13.39 -12.24 -0.15
CA GLN A 205 -14.37 -12.86 0.75
C GLN A 205 -14.70 -14.32 0.41
N SER A 206 -14.63 -14.69 -0.87
CA SER A 206 -14.98 -16.05 -1.34
C SER A 206 -13.86 -17.07 -1.13
N HIS A 207 -12.62 -16.60 -0.92
CA HIS A 207 -11.45 -17.46 -0.76
C HIS A 207 -10.80 -17.25 0.61
N VAL A 208 -10.40 -18.34 1.26
CA VAL A 208 -9.58 -18.28 2.48
C VAL A 208 -8.15 -17.93 2.06
N PHE A 209 -7.80 -16.64 2.12
CA PHE A 209 -6.52 -16.14 1.62
C PHE A 209 -5.38 -16.12 2.65
N TYR A 210 -5.62 -16.52 3.89
CA TYR A 210 -4.57 -16.47 4.89
C TYR A 210 -3.41 -17.41 4.55
N ARG A 211 -2.25 -16.81 4.23
CA ARG A 211 -0.98 -17.53 4.07
C ARG A 211 0.00 -17.06 5.15
N PRO A 212 0.19 -17.80 6.26
CA PRO A 212 1.13 -17.42 7.32
C PRO A 212 2.61 -17.47 6.88
N SER A 213 2.92 -18.35 5.92
CA SER A 213 4.26 -18.48 5.32
C SER A 213 4.79 -17.18 4.72
N LEU A 214 3.91 -16.22 4.42
CA LEU A 214 4.25 -14.91 3.86
C LEU A 214 4.90 -13.96 4.89
N LEU A 215 4.67 -14.20 6.19
CA LEU A 215 5.26 -13.43 7.29
C LEU A 215 6.54 -14.08 7.82
N GLY A 216 7.00 -15.17 7.18
CA GLY A 216 8.12 -15.98 7.65
C GLY A 216 7.83 -16.71 8.95
N GLN A 217 6.55 -17.04 9.18
CA GLN A 217 6.11 -18.02 10.18
C GLN A 217 6.01 -19.38 9.48
N PRO A 218 6.43 -20.48 10.17
CA PRO A 218 6.35 -21.83 9.62
C PRO A 218 4.91 -22.26 9.32
#